data_AF-A0A7S3RDD9-F1
#
_entry.id   AF-A0A7S3RDD9-F1
#
_cell.length_a   1.000
_cell.length_b   1.000
_cell.length_c   1.000
_cell.angle_alpha   90.00
_cell.angle_beta   90.00
_cell.angle_gamma   90.00
#
_symmetry.space_group_name_H-M   'P 1'
#
loop_
_entity.id
_entity.type
_entity.pdbx_description
1 polymer ?
#
loop_
_entity_poly.entity_id
_entity_poly.type
_entity_poly.pdbx_seq_one_letter_code
_entity_poly.pdbx_strand_id
1 'polypeptide(L)'
;VAGCWDDRTITDTVDNARRVLPTTEKMTFQPLDGGDGRVCRGSHEQDDGTGELGGINGGREWAYSIWTAKNLAECMTLCGPSCTGVEFKEVDKYCEVWFDPISFTNNMSGYQCYNKE
;
A
#
# COMPACT_ATOMS: atom_id res chain seq x y z
N VAL A 1 -13.30 -8.49 2.07
CA VAL A 1 -12.77 -8.14 3.41
C VAL A 1 -11.39 -7.55 3.20
N ALA A 2 -11.10 -6.34 3.68
CA ALA A 2 -9.77 -5.77 3.54
C ALA A 2 -8.82 -6.56 4.46
N GLY A 3 -7.72 -7.07 3.92
CA GLY A 3 -6.94 -8.17 4.48
C GLY A 3 -6.05 -7.86 5.70
N CYS A 4 -6.56 -7.21 6.74
CA CYS A 4 -5.90 -7.17 8.07
C CYS A 4 -6.96 -7.21 9.19
N TRP A 5 -6.55 -7.65 10.39
CA TRP A 5 -7.32 -7.93 11.61
C TRP A 5 -8.01 -6.71 12.28
N ASP A 6 -8.65 -5.84 11.49
CA ASP A 6 -9.07 -4.52 11.93
C ASP A 6 -10.56 -4.24 11.64
N ASP A 7 -11.34 -5.23 11.19
CA ASP A 7 -12.74 -5.07 10.72
C ASP A 7 -12.94 -3.98 9.63
N ARG A 8 -11.86 -3.56 8.96
CA ARG A 8 -11.89 -2.53 7.91
C ARG A 8 -12.42 -3.04 6.57
N THR A 9 -13.00 -2.15 5.81
CA THR A 9 -13.55 -2.37 4.47
C THR A 9 -12.85 -1.51 3.43
N ILE A 10 -12.89 -1.94 2.16
CA ILE A 10 -12.27 -1.20 1.04
C ILE A 10 -12.83 0.23 0.86
N THR A 11 -14.03 0.49 1.39
CA THR A 11 -14.68 1.79 1.37
C THR A 11 -14.19 2.75 2.45
N ASP A 12 -13.30 2.31 3.34
CA ASP A 12 -12.72 3.19 4.35
C ASP A 12 -11.79 4.22 3.70
N THR A 13 -11.92 5.47 4.16
CA THR A 13 -11.17 6.63 3.67
C THR A 13 -10.25 7.20 4.75
N VAL A 14 -9.39 8.16 4.37
CA VAL A 14 -8.57 8.94 5.31
C VAL A 14 -9.39 9.59 6.45
N ASP A 15 -10.65 9.95 6.18
CA ASP A 15 -11.54 10.54 7.18
C ASP A 15 -11.92 9.53 8.28
N ASN A 16 -11.98 8.24 7.93
CA ASN A 16 -12.24 7.15 8.86
C ASN A 16 -11.01 6.84 9.73
N ALA A 17 -9.80 7.09 9.22
CA ALA A 17 -8.52 6.87 9.93
C ALA A 17 -8.19 7.97 10.97
N ARG A 18 -8.90 9.10 10.95
CA ARG A 18 -8.55 10.34 11.70
C ARG A 18 -8.73 10.28 13.23
N ARG A 19 -8.81 9.11 13.85
CA ARG A 19 -8.92 8.98 15.32
C ARG A 19 -7.60 8.88 16.09
N VAL A 20 -6.43 8.85 15.44
CA VAL A 20 -5.16 8.70 16.18
C VAL A 20 -4.01 9.56 15.59
N LEU A 21 -3.57 10.49 16.45
CA LEU A 21 -2.30 11.24 16.52
C LEU A 21 -2.02 12.45 15.59
N PRO A 22 -1.57 13.59 16.17
CA PRO A 22 -0.96 14.67 15.42
C PRO A 22 0.52 14.36 15.24
N THR A 23 0.99 14.15 14.01
CA THR A 23 2.43 14.07 13.75
C THR A 23 2.81 14.90 12.53
N THR A 24 3.42 16.02 12.83
CA THR A 24 4.18 16.95 11.97
C THR A 24 5.47 16.34 11.40
N GLU A 25 5.56 15.02 11.25
CA GLU A 25 6.66 14.38 10.53
C GLU A 25 6.24 14.19 9.08
N LYS A 26 6.81 15.01 8.22
CA LYS A 26 6.56 14.96 6.78
C LYS A 26 7.29 13.71 6.27
N MET A 27 6.57 12.61 6.11
CA MET A 27 7.16 11.39 5.55
C MET A 27 7.66 11.67 4.13
N THR A 28 8.90 11.28 3.86
CA THR A 28 9.50 11.39 2.54
C THR A 28 9.27 10.10 1.77
N PHE A 29 8.97 10.22 0.48
CA PHE A 29 8.77 9.09 -0.41
C PHE A 29 9.73 9.17 -1.59
N GLN A 30 10.31 8.02 -1.96
CA GLN A 30 11.15 7.87 -3.13
C GLN A 30 10.45 7.00 -4.20
N PRO A 31 10.40 7.45 -5.46
CA PRO A 31 9.87 6.62 -6.55
C PRO A 31 10.80 5.44 -6.80
N LEU A 32 10.24 4.22 -6.85
CA LEU A 32 10.99 3.04 -7.27
C LEU A 32 10.95 2.90 -8.79
N ASP A 33 12.11 2.72 -9.42
CA ASP A 33 12.26 2.57 -10.88
C ASP A 33 11.57 3.67 -11.71
N GLY A 34 11.60 4.90 -11.19
CA GLY A 34 10.95 6.08 -11.79
C GLY A 34 9.51 6.33 -11.32
N GLY A 35 8.93 5.40 -10.56
CA GLY A 35 7.65 5.54 -9.87
C GLY A 35 6.43 5.41 -10.78
N ASP A 36 6.41 6.10 -11.92
CA ASP A 36 5.29 6.06 -12.88
C ASP A 36 5.30 4.80 -13.76
N GLY A 37 4.12 4.21 -13.98
CA GLY A 37 3.98 2.98 -14.73
C GLY A 37 4.54 1.76 -13.99
N ARG A 38 4.63 1.84 -12.66
CA ARG A 38 5.21 0.81 -11.80
C ARG A 38 4.20 0.34 -10.77
N VAL A 39 4.13 -0.98 -10.62
CA VAL A 39 3.47 -1.65 -9.49
C VAL A 39 4.52 -2.16 -8.52
N CYS A 40 4.23 -2.07 -7.23
CA CYS A 40 5.09 -2.48 -6.13
C CYS A 40 5.13 -4.00 -6.00
N ARG A 41 6.30 -4.52 -5.67
CA ARG A 41 6.53 -5.95 -5.45
C ARG A 41 7.39 -6.18 -4.22
N GLY A 42 7.15 -7.28 -3.54
CA GLY A 42 7.87 -7.67 -2.33
C GLY A 42 9.30 -8.12 -2.65
N SER A 43 9.54 -9.42 -2.50
CA SER A 43 10.86 -10.06 -2.53
C SER A 43 11.40 -10.37 -3.94
N HIS A 44 10.56 -10.33 -4.97
CA HIS A 44 10.93 -10.48 -6.39
C HIS A 44 9.85 -9.87 -7.31
N GLU A 45 10.12 -9.75 -8.61
CA GLU A 45 9.23 -9.06 -9.58
C GLU A 45 7.81 -9.65 -9.75
N GLN A 46 7.59 -10.89 -9.31
CA GLN A 46 6.29 -11.58 -9.36
C GLN A 46 5.62 -11.67 -7.99
N ASP A 47 6.29 -11.21 -6.93
CA ASP A 47 5.73 -11.15 -5.57
C ASP A 47 4.75 -9.98 -5.50
N ASP A 48 3.48 -10.27 -5.79
CA ASP A 48 2.37 -9.32 -5.76
C ASP A 48 1.91 -8.97 -4.33
N GLY A 49 2.74 -9.29 -3.33
CA GLY A 49 2.46 -9.07 -1.92
C GLY A 49 1.40 -10.00 -1.35
N THR A 50 1.04 -11.09 -2.03
CA THR A 50 0.16 -12.13 -1.50
C THR A 50 0.91 -13.42 -1.19
N GLY A 51 0.75 -13.92 0.03
CA GLY A 51 1.32 -15.19 0.50
C GLY A 51 0.24 -16.15 0.99
N GLU A 52 0.48 -17.45 0.95
CA GLU A 52 -0.40 -18.43 1.60
C GLU A 52 -0.17 -18.42 3.11
N LEU A 53 -1.23 -18.22 3.90
CA LEU A 53 -1.22 -18.57 5.30
C LEU A 53 -1.18 -20.10 5.38
N GLY A 54 -0.03 -20.66 5.77
CA GLY A 54 0.22 -22.11 5.89
C GLY A 54 -0.66 -22.86 6.91
N GLY A 55 -1.81 -22.31 7.29
CA GLY A 55 -2.83 -22.96 8.10
C GLY A 55 -3.76 -23.84 7.25
N ILE A 56 -4.35 -24.83 7.92
CA ILE A 56 -5.29 -25.86 7.42
C ILE A 56 -6.51 -25.36 6.61
N ASN A 57 -6.73 -24.05 6.50
CA ASN A 57 -7.85 -23.44 5.78
C ASN A 57 -7.44 -22.58 4.56
N GLY A 58 -6.16 -22.56 4.16
CA GLY A 58 -5.72 -21.93 2.91
C GLY A 58 -6.00 -20.42 2.80
N GLY A 59 -5.82 -19.68 3.90
CA GLY A 59 -5.96 -18.23 3.90
C GLY A 59 -4.85 -17.56 3.09
N ARG A 60 -5.04 -16.29 2.69
CA ARG A 60 -3.97 -15.46 2.13
C ARG A 60 -3.58 -14.36 3.11
N GLU A 61 -2.28 -14.15 3.26
CA GLU A 61 -1.71 -12.98 3.92
C GLU A 61 -1.35 -11.95 2.86
N TRP A 62 -1.56 -10.68 3.18
CA TRP A 62 -1.27 -9.57 2.29
C TRP A 62 -0.20 -8.70 2.95
N ALA A 63 0.86 -8.39 2.20
CA ALA A 63 1.94 -7.50 2.60
C ALA A 63 1.51 -6.02 2.69
N TYR A 64 0.27 -5.72 2.31
CA TYR A 64 -0.32 -4.39 2.28
C TYR A 64 -1.81 -4.41 2.63
N SER A 65 -2.31 -3.22 2.95
CA SER A 65 -3.75 -2.95 3.06
C SER A 65 -4.23 -2.10 1.90
N ILE A 66 -5.47 -2.34 1.45
CA ILE A 66 -6.09 -1.59 0.37
C ILE A 66 -6.98 -0.47 0.95
N TRP A 67 -6.85 0.71 0.37
CA TRP A 67 -7.59 1.92 0.71
C TRP A 67 -8.11 2.63 -0.54
N THR A 68 -9.09 3.50 -0.33
CA THR A 68 -9.51 4.48 -1.32
C THR A 68 -8.84 5.83 -1.06
N ALA A 69 -8.17 6.41 -2.06
CA ALA A 69 -7.53 7.73 -1.98
C ALA A 69 -7.75 8.53 -3.27
N LYS A 70 -8.03 9.84 -3.18
CA LYS A 70 -8.39 10.66 -4.37
C LYS A 70 -7.21 10.90 -5.30
N ASN A 71 -6.00 10.92 -4.76
CA ASN A 71 -4.74 11.15 -5.47
C ASN A 71 -3.57 10.52 -4.69
N LEU A 72 -2.39 10.50 -5.31
CA LEU A 72 -1.17 9.93 -4.73
C LEU A 72 -0.80 10.57 -3.37
N ALA A 73 -0.95 11.89 -3.23
CA ALA A 73 -0.61 12.57 -1.99
C ALA A 73 -1.50 12.10 -0.83
N GLU A 74 -2.80 11.91 -1.07
CA GLU A 74 -3.72 11.33 -0.08
C GLU A 74 -3.34 9.87 0.24
N CYS A 75 -2.96 9.08 -0.76
CA CYS A 75 -2.47 7.71 -0.54
C CYS A 75 -1.23 7.69 0.36
N MET A 76 -0.25 8.56 0.12
CA MET A 76 0.93 8.71 0.96
C MET A 76 0.60 9.09 2.41
N THR A 77 -0.48 9.85 2.66
CA THR A 77 -0.90 10.18 4.05
C THR A 77 -1.47 9.00 4.82
N LEU A 78 -1.90 7.92 4.14
CA LEU A 78 -2.37 6.69 4.79
C LEU A 78 -1.21 5.82 5.29
N CYS A 79 0.00 6.06 4.79
CA CYS A 79 1.20 5.35 5.19
C CYS A 79 1.60 5.78 6.61
N GLY A 80 1.26 4.96 7.60
CA GLY A 80 1.59 5.20 9.01
C GLY A 80 3.06 4.89 9.38
N PRO A 81 3.39 4.86 10.69
CA PRO A 81 4.75 4.54 11.16
C PRO A 81 5.29 3.20 10.66
N SER A 82 4.47 2.16 10.67
CA SER A 82 4.83 0.80 10.25
C SER A 82 4.72 0.55 8.74
N CYS A 83 4.27 1.55 7.98
CA CYS A 83 4.21 1.44 6.53
C CYS A 83 5.61 1.67 5.93
N THR A 84 5.92 0.89 4.90
CA THR A 84 7.18 0.86 4.14
C THR A 84 7.07 1.56 2.79
N GLY A 85 5.86 1.74 2.26
CA GLY A 85 5.63 2.41 0.99
C GLY A 85 4.18 2.33 0.52
N VAL A 86 3.91 2.86 -0.66
CA VAL A 86 2.58 2.89 -1.25
C VAL A 86 2.59 2.55 -2.74
N GLU A 87 1.52 1.88 -3.19
CA GLU A 87 1.14 1.75 -4.59
C GLU A 87 -0.15 2.54 -4.83
N PHE A 88 -0.24 3.27 -5.94
CA PHE A 88 -1.43 4.05 -6.24
C PHE A 88 -1.85 4.00 -7.71
N LYS A 89 -3.16 3.83 -7.95
CA LYS A 89 -3.78 3.87 -9.28
C LYS A 89 -4.87 4.95 -9.34
N GLU A 90 -4.59 6.01 -10.08
CA GLU A 90 -5.42 7.24 -10.13
C GLU A 90 -6.84 6.99 -10.66
N VAL A 91 -7.01 6.09 -11.63
CA VAL A 91 -8.31 5.85 -12.28
C VAL A 91 -9.33 5.22 -11.34
N ASP A 92 -8.88 4.30 -10.48
CA ASP A 92 -9.77 3.54 -9.57
C ASP A 92 -9.77 4.12 -8.15
N LYS A 93 -8.95 5.14 -7.89
CA LYS A 93 -8.70 5.67 -6.54
C LYS A 93 -8.16 4.60 -5.60
N TYR A 94 -7.43 3.64 -6.15
CA TYR A 94 -6.91 2.47 -5.46
C TYR A 94 -5.54 2.79 -4.86
N CYS A 95 -5.38 2.53 -3.56
CA CYS A 95 -4.16 2.75 -2.81
C CYS A 95 -3.79 1.49 -2.02
N GLU A 96 -2.61 0.94 -2.24
CA GLU A 96 -2.02 -0.06 -1.37
C GLU A 96 -1.06 0.62 -0.41
N VAL A 97 -1.21 0.31 0.87
CA VAL A 97 -0.30 0.75 1.93
C VAL A 97 0.47 -0.48 2.39
N TRP A 98 1.74 -0.53 2.02
CA TRP A 98 2.63 -1.67 2.26
C TRP A 98 3.21 -1.64 3.67
N PHE A 99 3.33 -2.82 4.27
CA PHE A 99 3.91 -3.05 5.60
C PHE A 99 5.18 -3.89 5.53
N ASP A 100 5.27 -4.77 4.53
CA ASP A 100 6.52 -5.46 4.21
C ASP A 100 7.38 -4.63 3.26
N PRO A 101 8.71 -4.84 3.22
CA PRO A 101 9.59 -4.08 2.34
C PRO A 101 9.26 -4.27 0.85
N ILE A 102 9.14 -3.17 0.12
CA ILE A 102 9.03 -3.16 -1.34
C ILE A 102 10.44 -3.15 -1.91
N SER A 103 10.89 -4.29 -2.43
CA SER A 103 12.26 -4.43 -2.97
C SER A 103 12.31 -4.49 -4.50
N PHE A 104 11.17 -4.70 -5.15
CA PHE A 104 11.06 -4.80 -6.60
C PHE A 104 9.86 -4.01 -7.13
N THR A 105 9.85 -3.78 -8.44
CA THR A 105 8.67 -3.29 -9.16
C THR A 105 8.39 -4.15 -10.39
N ASN A 106 7.21 -4.00 -10.98
CA ASN A 106 6.90 -4.52 -12.32
C ASN A 106 6.25 -3.43 -13.18
N ASN A 107 6.31 -3.56 -14.51
CA ASN A 107 5.73 -2.60 -15.45
C ASN A 107 4.21 -2.74 -15.49
N MET A 108 3.48 -1.67 -15.14
CA MET A 108 2.04 -1.58 -15.36
C MET A 108 1.60 -0.12 -15.46
N SER A 109 1.13 0.27 -16.65
CA SER A 109 0.71 1.65 -16.91
C SER A 109 -0.46 2.09 -16.02
N GLY A 110 -0.40 3.33 -15.54
CA GLY A 110 -1.43 3.93 -14.69
C GLY A 110 -1.27 3.64 -13.19
N TYR A 111 -0.26 2.87 -12.81
CA TYR A 111 0.14 2.65 -11.42
C TYR A 111 1.39 3.44 -11.06
N GLN A 112 1.53 3.70 -9.77
CA GLN A 112 2.59 4.49 -9.19
C GLN A 112 3.13 3.79 -7.95
N CYS A 113 4.44 3.50 -7.89
CA CYS A 113 5.07 2.80 -6.76
C CYS A 113 6.13 3.67 -6.06
N TYR A 114 6.02 3.78 -4.73
CA TYR A 114 6.91 4.61 -3.91
C TYR A 114 7.29 3.92 -2.61
N ASN A 115 8.57 3.94 -2.27
CA ASN A 115 9.05 3.59 -0.93
C ASN A 115 9.00 4.79 0.00
N LYS A 116 8.76 4.54 1.28
CA LYS A 116 8.92 5.51 2.35
C LYS A 116 10.35 5.45 2.89
N GLU A 117 10.97 6.62 3.08
CA GLU A 117 12.30 6.74 3.72
C GLU A 117 12.27 6.52 5.24
#